data_AF-A0A8T7FQB5-F1
#
_entry.id   AF-A0A8T7FQB5-F1
#
_cell.length_a   1.000
_cell.length_b   1.000
_cell.length_c   1.000
_cell.angle_alpha   90.00
_cell.angle_beta   90.00
_cell.angle_gamma   90.00
#
_symmetry.space_group_name_H-M   'P 1'
#
loop_
_entity.id
_entity.type
_entity.pdbx_description
1 polymer ?
#
loop_
_entity_poly.entity_id
_entity_poly.type
_entity_poly.pdbx_seq_one_letter_code
_entity_poly.pdbx_strand_id
1 'polypeptide(L)'
;MSIYAMITIPYPEAIRLWRGGEDVWYRNPKFAPPAWINLFSSKKYSESFAVGTADGGMTKTAAPGKNDSTNYEMVHEFDFNYDVYPQDMILYFTSTFKKKQPFASIELVTPDDRTIRIANFVIGNKFTYRFSQDEKLRAKLRADENIPALFSDPETGNVLKGTYRLIITGTTFEPGSDMDVEFVSHGQVFGLAGTDHARRDLTLPLLWGAPVALAFGLMVAIGTTVLTMVIAAVGTWYSGWLDELIQRITEVNLVLPFFALLIMIGTFYSRSIWVILTATILLSIFTGAILGYRAIFLQVKESMYIEAAKAYGASNRRIIFVYLIPRMIPLLIPSLVQAVPAFVFLEASLAVIGLGDPILPTWGKIIQDAQSNGALFKGYYYWVLEPAALLMVTGLAFAVLGFALDRIFNPRLREV
;
A
#
# COMPACT_ATOMS: atom_id res chain seq x y z
N MET A 1 -11.93 5.73 -4.31
CA MET A 1 -10.67 5.36 -3.63
C MET A 1 -9.63 6.46 -3.74
N SER A 2 -9.19 6.85 -4.94
CA SER A 2 -8.09 7.83 -5.10
C SER A 2 -8.33 9.20 -4.48
N ILE A 3 -9.52 9.79 -4.71
CA ILE A 3 -9.89 11.08 -4.09
C ILE A 3 -9.93 10.97 -2.57
N TYR A 4 -10.53 9.90 -2.05
CA TYR A 4 -10.61 9.64 -0.61
C TYR A 4 -9.21 9.58 0.01
N ALA A 5 -8.30 8.76 -0.55
CA ALA A 5 -6.94 8.62 -0.05
C ALA A 5 -6.17 9.95 0.02
N MET A 6 -6.28 10.76 -1.04
CA MET A 6 -5.61 12.07 -1.11
C MET A 6 -6.16 13.09 -0.08
N ILE A 7 -7.44 12.98 0.28
CA ILE A 7 -8.07 13.86 1.28
C ILE A 7 -7.76 13.39 2.70
N THR A 8 -7.88 12.09 2.97
CA THR A 8 -7.82 11.57 4.34
C THR A 8 -6.40 11.37 4.85
N ILE A 9 -5.44 11.11 3.97
CA ILE A 9 -4.06 10.82 4.34
C ILE A 9 -3.17 11.72 3.48
N PRO A 10 -2.73 12.89 3.92
CA PRO A 10 -1.92 13.80 3.09
C PRO A 10 -0.63 13.16 2.57
N TYR A 11 -0.15 13.58 1.41
CA TYR A 11 1.03 12.98 0.76
C TYR A 11 2.28 12.85 1.67
N PRO A 12 2.72 13.89 2.42
CA PRO A 12 3.89 13.75 3.30
C PRO A 12 3.68 12.68 4.38
N GLU A 13 2.47 12.57 4.89
CA GLU A 13 2.10 11.59 5.90
C GLU A 13 2.06 10.18 5.31
N ALA A 14 1.52 10.02 4.11
CA ALA A 14 1.54 8.76 3.39
C ALA A 14 2.98 8.23 3.18
N ILE A 15 3.90 9.11 2.81
CA ILE A 15 5.32 8.76 2.65
C ILE A 15 5.96 8.43 4.02
N ARG A 16 5.69 9.24 5.05
CA ARG A 16 6.19 8.99 6.41
C ARG A 16 5.77 7.62 6.93
N LEU A 17 4.49 7.28 6.76
CA LEU A 17 3.93 6.02 7.20
C LEU A 17 4.41 4.83 6.34
N TRP A 18 4.46 4.98 5.01
CA TRP A 18 4.90 3.91 4.10
C TRP A 18 6.39 3.57 4.25
N ARG A 19 7.23 4.58 4.48
CA ARG A 19 8.66 4.42 4.75
C ARG A 19 8.97 4.20 6.22
N GLY A 20 7.96 4.31 7.08
CA GLY A 20 8.07 4.04 8.50
C GLY A 20 8.44 2.58 8.71
N GLY A 21 9.52 2.36 9.47
CA GLY A 21 9.90 1.03 9.93
C GLY A 21 9.15 0.63 11.20
N GLU A 22 9.76 -0.29 11.96
CA GLU A 22 9.18 -0.78 13.21
C GLU A 22 8.97 0.35 14.24
N ASP A 23 9.71 1.45 14.18
CA ASP A 23 9.52 2.59 15.10
C ASP A 23 8.18 3.30 14.90
N VAL A 24 7.62 3.27 13.69
CA VAL A 24 6.32 3.89 13.37
C VAL A 24 5.20 2.89 13.62
N TRP A 25 5.43 1.62 13.29
CA TRP A 25 4.42 0.56 13.31
C TRP A 25 4.63 -0.46 14.43
N TYR A 26 5.25 -0.05 15.55
CA TYR A 26 5.59 -0.96 16.64
C TYR A 26 4.36 -1.66 17.25
N ARG A 27 3.20 -1.00 17.19
CA ARG A 27 1.91 -1.55 17.65
C ARG A 27 1.40 -2.71 16.80
N ASN A 28 1.82 -2.79 15.54
CA ASN A 28 1.29 -3.75 14.58
C ASN A 28 2.08 -5.07 14.62
N PRO A 29 1.42 -6.23 14.49
CA PRO A 29 2.10 -7.51 14.31
C PRO A 29 2.82 -7.57 12.96
N LYS A 30 3.76 -8.52 12.81
CA LYS A 30 4.37 -8.83 11.50
C LYS A 30 3.56 -9.90 10.80
N PHE A 31 3.44 -9.79 9.48
CA PHE A 31 2.81 -10.81 8.63
C PHE A 31 1.41 -11.26 9.12
N ALA A 32 0.62 -10.34 9.67
CA ALA A 32 -0.72 -10.67 10.14
C ALA A 32 -1.74 -10.50 9.01
N PRO A 33 -2.48 -11.56 8.62
CA PRO A 33 -3.61 -11.43 7.71
C PRO A 33 -4.71 -10.45 8.20
N PRO A 34 -5.61 -10.02 7.32
CA PRO A 34 -6.79 -9.24 7.70
C PRO A 34 -7.66 -9.90 8.78
N ALA A 35 -8.23 -9.10 9.68
CA ALA A 35 -9.11 -9.56 10.75
C ALA A 35 -10.36 -10.29 10.23
N TRP A 36 -10.89 -9.87 9.09
CA TRP A 36 -12.10 -10.47 8.51
C TRP A 36 -11.91 -11.94 8.06
N ILE A 37 -10.69 -12.47 8.01
CA ILE A 37 -10.47 -13.92 7.79
C ILE A 37 -11.13 -14.77 8.90
N ASN A 38 -11.29 -14.22 10.10
CA ASN A 38 -12.05 -14.87 11.18
C ASN A 38 -13.52 -15.14 10.82
N LEU A 39 -14.09 -14.47 9.82
CA LEU A 39 -15.47 -14.73 9.37
C LEU A 39 -15.58 -15.99 8.50
N PHE A 40 -14.48 -16.40 7.87
CA PHE A 40 -14.45 -17.51 6.91
C PHE A 40 -13.64 -18.72 7.41
N SER A 41 -12.88 -18.56 8.50
CA SER A 41 -12.07 -19.61 9.11
C SER A 41 -12.87 -20.42 10.13
N SER A 42 -12.60 -21.74 10.18
CA SER A 42 -13.10 -22.63 11.23
C SER A 42 -12.41 -22.39 12.58
N LYS A 43 -11.18 -21.84 12.57
CA LYS A 43 -10.44 -21.41 13.76
C LYS A 43 -10.50 -19.90 13.91
N LYS A 44 -10.68 -19.40 15.13
CA LYS A 44 -10.62 -17.98 15.48
C LYS A 44 -9.19 -17.58 15.81
N TYR A 45 -8.62 -16.70 15.01
CA TYR A 45 -7.30 -16.11 15.19
C TYR A 45 -7.39 -14.88 16.09
N SER A 46 -6.44 -14.74 17.01
CA SER A 46 -6.35 -13.58 17.91
C SER A 46 -6.18 -12.28 17.15
N GLU A 47 -6.99 -11.28 17.50
CA GLU A 47 -6.89 -9.93 16.95
C GLU A 47 -5.88 -9.10 17.74
N SER A 48 -5.13 -8.28 17.04
CA SER A 48 -4.15 -7.39 17.66
C SER A 48 -4.84 -6.19 18.29
N PHE A 49 -4.33 -5.76 19.44
CA PHE A 49 -4.81 -4.54 20.10
C PHE A 49 -3.68 -3.86 20.87
N ALA A 50 -3.86 -2.57 21.14
CA ALA A 50 -2.95 -1.78 21.95
C ALA A 50 -3.76 -0.87 22.87
N VAL A 51 -3.38 -0.81 24.14
CA VAL A 51 -4.01 0.00 25.18
C VAL A 51 -2.94 0.59 26.08
N GLY A 52 -3.15 1.79 26.62
CA GLY A 52 -2.19 2.39 27.54
C GLY A 52 -2.85 3.10 28.71
N THR A 53 -2.02 3.51 29.66
CA THR A 53 -2.48 4.37 30.76
C THR A 53 -2.68 5.81 30.30
N ALA A 54 -1.90 6.27 29.33
CA ALA A 54 -1.95 7.63 28.80
C ALA A 54 -3.19 7.91 27.93
N ASP A 55 -3.74 6.90 27.25
CA ASP A 55 -4.95 7.02 26.41
C ASP A 55 -6.23 6.56 27.14
N GLY A 56 -6.11 6.14 28.41
CA GLY A 56 -7.22 5.66 29.23
C GLY A 56 -7.67 4.23 28.94
N GLY A 57 -6.96 3.47 28.08
CA GLY A 57 -7.26 2.06 27.81
C GLY A 57 -6.89 1.11 28.96
N MET A 58 -6.05 1.57 29.89
CA MET A 58 -5.72 0.86 31.13
C MET A 58 -6.07 1.73 32.34
N THR A 59 -6.65 1.12 33.36
CA THR A 59 -6.92 1.81 34.63
C THR A 59 -5.59 2.07 35.33
N LYS A 60 -5.31 3.30 35.74
CA LYS A 60 -4.11 3.67 36.52
C LYS A 60 -4.57 4.33 37.83
N THR A 61 -4.35 3.66 38.95
CA THR A 61 -4.58 4.21 40.29
C THR A 61 -3.25 4.52 40.95
N ALA A 62 -3.16 5.70 41.59
CA ALA A 62 -1.98 6.13 42.31
C ALA A 62 -2.30 6.23 43.80
N ALA A 63 -1.48 5.60 44.64
CA ALA A 63 -1.57 5.64 46.09
C ALA A 63 -0.25 6.17 46.68
N PRO A 64 -0.31 7.09 47.66
CA PRO A 64 0.89 7.58 48.31
C PRO A 64 1.58 6.45 49.08
N GLY A 65 2.87 6.27 48.83
CA GLY A 65 3.73 5.32 49.53
C GLY A 65 4.49 5.95 50.70
N LYS A 66 5.42 5.20 51.30
CA LYS A 66 6.30 5.69 52.39
C LYS A 66 7.49 6.46 51.81
N ASN A 67 7.97 7.50 52.49
CA ASN A 67 9.18 8.26 52.13
C ASN A 67 9.15 8.83 50.70
N ASP A 68 8.14 9.63 50.38
CA ASP A 68 7.98 10.29 49.07
C ASP A 68 7.87 9.35 47.87
N SER A 69 7.55 8.07 48.12
CA SER A 69 7.24 7.11 47.05
C SER A 69 5.77 7.22 46.64
N THR A 70 5.49 6.91 45.37
CA THR A 70 4.12 6.74 44.88
C THR A 70 4.00 5.33 44.31
N ASN A 71 2.98 4.61 44.76
CA ASN A 71 2.64 3.29 44.23
C ASN A 71 1.55 3.45 43.17
N TYR A 72 1.75 2.81 42.04
CA TYR A 72 0.84 2.78 40.92
C TYR A 72 0.33 1.35 40.75
N GLU A 73 -0.97 1.20 40.56
CA GLU A 73 -1.57 -0.05 40.13
C GLU A 73 -2.25 0.19 38.79
N MET A 74 -1.78 -0.53 37.78
CA MET A 74 -2.20 -0.38 36.40
C MET A 74 -2.84 -1.70 35.95
N VAL A 75 -4.14 -1.67 35.64
CA VAL A 75 -4.92 -2.88 35.37
C VAL A 75 -5.60 -2.78 34.02
N HIS A 76 -5.51 -3.86 33.25
CA HIS A 76 -6.27 -4.05 32.03
C HIS A 76 -6.87 -5.45 31.98
N GLU A 77 -8.18 -5.51 31.75
CA GLU A 77 -8.92 -6.75 31.53
C GLU A 77 -9.22 -6.90 30.05
N PHE A 78 -8.99 -8.09 29.51
CA PHE A 78 -9.28 -8.39 28.11
C PHE A 78 -9.79 -9.82 27.94
N ASP A 79 -10.75 -9.98 27.02
CA ASP A 79 -11.33 -11.28 26.71
C ASP A 79 -10.52 -11.99 25.62
N PHE A 80 -10.06 -13.19 25.93
CA PHE A 80 -9.39 -14.08 24.99
C PHE A 80 -10.33 -15.21 24.57
N ASN A 81 -11.04 -15.00 23.46
CA ASN A 81 -12.02 -15.95 22.90
C ASN A 81 -11.55 -16.56 21.58
N TYR A 82 -10.25 -16.83 21.45
CA TYR A 82 -9.60 -17.27 20.22
C TYR A 82 -9.05 -18.69 20.34
N ASP A 83 -8.90 -19.37 19.20
CA ASP A 83 -8.30 -20.71 19.10
C ASP A 83 -6.78 -20.66 18.86
N VAL A 84 -6.25 -19.50 18.50
CA VAL A 84 -4.82 -19.32 18.17
C VAL A 84 -4.24 -18.18 18.99
N TYR A 85 -3.15 -18.48 19.70
CA TYR A 85 -2.42 -17.55 20.55
C TYR A 85 -1.91 -16.32 19.78
N PRO A 86 -1.76 -15.16 20.44
CA PRO A 86 -1.08 -14.02 19.84
C PRO A 86 0.37 -14.39 19.48
N GLN A 87 0.95 -13.66 18.53
CA GLN A 87 2.36 -13.78 18.16
C GLN A 87 3.28 -13.32 19.29
N ASP A 88 2.92 -12.22 19.97
CA ASP A 88 3.67 -11.70 21.12
C ASP A 88 2.79 -10.80 21.99
N MET A 89 3.26 -10.56 23.21
CA MET A 89 2.75 -9.54 24.13
C MET A 89 3.91 -8.65 24.54
N ILE A 90 3.72 -7.34 24.45
CA ILE A 90 4.78 -6.36 24.67
C ILE A 90 4.27 -5.24 25.57
N LEU A 91 5.10 -4.83 26.53
CA LEU A 91 4.86 -3.68 27.37
C LEU A 91 5.91 -2.60 27.10
N TYR A 92 5.45 -1.41 26.76
CA TYR A 92 6.27 -0.22 26.56
C TYR A 92 6.06 0.71 27.76
N PHE A 93 7.09 0.84 28.58
CA PHE A 93 7.11 1.72 29.74
C PHE A 93 7.75 3.05 29.36
N THR A 94 7.09 4.14 29.75
CA THR A 94 7.66 5.48 29.72
C THR A 94 7.64 6.01 31.15
N SER A 95 8.78 6.49 31.65
CA SER A 95 8.86 7.01 33.02
C SER A 95 9.62 8.32 33.11
N THR A 96 9.22 9.14 34.08
CA THR A 96 9.84 10.42 34.39
C THR A 96 10.41 10.37 35.80
N PHE A 97 11.73 10.55 35.94
CA PHE A 97 12.43 10.62 37.22
C PHE A 97 13.74 11.40 37.06
N LYS A 98 14.26 11.95 38.16
CA LYS A 98 15.51 12.70 38.25
C LYS A 98 16.68 11.80 38.63
N LYS A 99 16.58 11.02 39.71
CA LYS A 99 17.70 10.20 40.20
C LYS A 99 17.30 8.76 40.51
N LYS A 100 16.16 8.54 41.14
CA LYS A 100 15.74 7.20 41.57
C LYS A 100 14.85 6.57 40.53
N GLN A 101 15.37 5.53 39.87
CA GLN A 101 14.63 4.78 38.86
C GLN A 101 13.42 4.08 39.49
N PRO A 102 12.24 4.14 38.85
CA PRO A 102 11.08 3.41 39.32
C PRO A 102 11.25 1.90 39.18
N PHE A 103 10.45 1.16 39.94
CA PHE A 103 10.36 -0.30 39.88
C PHE A 103 8.99 -0.70 39.36
N ALA A 104 8.93 -1.78 38.57
CA ALA A 104 7.67 -2.35 38.09
C ALA A 104 7.66 -3.87 38.28
N SER A 105 6.47 -4.41 38.58
CA SER A 105 6.16 -5.82 38.67
C SER A 105 4.93 -6.13 37.83
N ILE A 106 4.99 -7.21 37.07
CA ILE A 106 3.92 -7.64 36.18
C ILE A 106 3.37 -8.98 36.68
N GLU A 107 2.04 -9.04 36.82
CA GLU A 107 1.29 -10.25 37.11
C GLU A 107 0.18 -10.41 36.07
N LEU A 108 -0.08 -11.66 35.67
CA LEU A 108 -1.18 -12.02 34.78
C LEU A 108 -2.11 -12.96 35.54
N VAL A 109 -3.36 -12.55 35.73
CA VAL A 109 -4.41 -13.40 36.26
C VAL A 109 -5.13 -14.06 35.09
N THR A 110 -5.20 -15.38 35.13
CA THR A 110 -5.80 -16.23 34.10
C THR A 110 -7.31 -16.45 34.37
N PRO A 111 -8.10 -16.90 33.38
CA PRO A 111 -9.53 -17.14 33.54
C PRO A 111 -9.91 -18.15 34.63
N ASP A 112 -8.98 -19.03 35.02
CA ASP A 112 -9.14 -20.00 36.11
C ASP A 112 -8.51 -19.52 37.43
N ASP A 113 -8.45 -18.19 37.61
CA ASP A 113 -8.01 -17.48 38.83
C ASP A 113 -6.55 -17.75 39.26
N ARG A 114 -5.70 -18.33 38.41
CA ARG A 114 -4.26 -18.45 38.70
C ARG A 114 -3.56 -17.13 38.43
N THR A 115 -2.80 -16.65 39.40
CA THR A 115 -1.90 -15.50 39.25
C THR A 115 -0.50 -15.94 38.85
N ILE A 116 -0.11 -15.60 37.62
CA ILE A 116 1.23 -15.85 37.08
C ILE A 116 2.08 -14.59 37.26
N ARG A 117 3.11 -14.67 38.10
CA ARG A 117 4.11 -13.61 38.21
C ARG A 117 5.01 -13.62 36.98
N ILE A 118 4.90 -12.60 36.15
CA ILE A 118 5.61 -12.52 34.88
C ILE A 118 7.05 -12.12 35.13
N ALA A 119 7.29 -10.86 35.47
CA ALA A 119 8.61 -10.31 35.70
C ALA A 119 8.56 -9.09 36.63
N ASN A 120 9.72 -8.75 37.18
CA ASN A 120 9.92 -7.63 38.06
C ASN A 120 11.28 -6.99 37.78
N PHE A 121 11.31 -5.68 37.59
CA PHE A 121 12.48 -4.98 37.08
C PHE A 121 12.48 -3.49 37.44
N VAL A 122 13.65 -2.88 37.35
CA VAL A 122 13.82 -1.43 37.42
C VAL A 122 13.62 -0.86 36.02
N ILE A 123 12.82 0.20 35.89
CA ILE A 123 12.54 0.84 34.60
C ILE A 123 13.37 2.12 34.42
N GLY A 124 13.97 2.27 33.24
CA GLY A 124 14.54 3.53 32.79
C GLY A 124 13.49 4.46 32.17
N ASN A 125 13.92 5.57 31.57
CA ASN A 125 13.01 6.53 30.93
C ASN A 125 12.14 5.91 29.84
N LYS A 126 12.73 5.00 29.05
CA LYS A 126 12.02 4.09 28.13
C LYS A 126 12.47 2.68 28.41
N PHE A 127 11.54 1.76 28.58
CA PHE A 127 11.83 0.35 28.79
C PHE A 127 10.82 -0.51 28.04
N THR A 128 11.27 -1.58 27.39
CA THR A 128 10.38 -2.47 26.63
C THR A 128 10.55 -3.88 27.16
N TYR A 129 9.45 -4.47 27.60
CA TYR A 129 9.39 -5.86 28.04
C TYR A 129 8.63 -6.69 27.01
N ARG A 130 9.25 -7.75 26.49
CA ARG A 130 8.65 -8.67 25.52
C ARG A 130 8.46 -10.03 26.15
N PHE A 131 7.21 -10.49 26.22
CA PHE A 131 6.88 -11.74 26.89
C PHE A 131 7.50 -12.92 26.16
N SER A 132 7.51 -12.93 24.82
CA SER A 132 8.12 -14.01 24.03
C SER A 132 9.62 -14.22 24.29
N GLN A 133 10.35 -13.20 24.74
CA GLN A 133 11.82 -13.20 24.84
C GLN A 133 12.35 -13.42 26.26
N ASP A 134 11.48 -13.54 27.27
CA ASP A 134 11.89 -13.69 28.67
C ASP A 134 12.24 -15.15 29.00
N GLU A 135 13.53 -15.45 29.13
CA GLU A 135 14.02 -16.79 29.50
C GLU A 135 13.67 -17.20 30.93
N LYS A 136 13.57 -16.24 31.87
CA LYS A 136 13.18 -16.53 33.26
C LYS A 136 11.71 -16.89 33.34
N LEU A 137 10.87 -16.21 32.56
CA LEU A 137 9.47 -16.57 32.40
C LEU A 137 9.34 -17.97 31.81
N ARG A 138 10.10 -18.28 30.75
CA ARG A 138 10.12 -19.61 30.13
C ARG A 138 10.45 -20.72 31.11
N ALA A 139 11.53 -20.53 31.88
CA ALA A 139 11.95 -21.47 32.91
C ALA A 139 10.90 -21.65 34.02
N LYS A 140 10.21 -20.56 34.41
CA LYS A 140 9.14 -20.58 35.41
C LYS A 140 7.90 -21.35 34.92
N LEU A 141 7.52 -21.15 33.67
CA LEU A 141 6.38 -21.83 33.04
C LEU A 141 6.68 -23.29 32.69
N ARG A 142 7.96 -23.68 32.66
CA ARG A 142 8.42 -25.01 32.23
C ARG A 142 7.91 -25.39 30.83
N ALA A 143 7.91 -24.41 29.92
CA ALA A 143 7.40 -24.56 28.56
C ALA A 143 8.47 -24.19 27.53
N ASP A 144 8.29 -24.65 26.29
CA ASP A 144 9.19 -24.33 25.18
C ASP A 144 9.02 -22.86 24.72
N GLU A 145 7.78 -22.38 24.73
CA GLU A 145 7.39 -21.03 24.32
C GLU A 145 6.53 -20.35 25.38
N ASN A 146 6.79 -19.07 25.63
CA ASN A 146 6.11 -18.31 26.69
C ASN A 146 4.65 -18.03 26.36
N ILE A 147 4.35 -17.57 25.15
CA ILE A 147 3.00 -17.12 24.79
C ILE A 147 2.00 -18.28 24.84
N PRO A 148 2.22 -19.43 24.18
CA PRO A 148 1.30 -20.56 24.30
C PRO A 148 1.06 -20.98 25.77
N ALA A 149 2.11 -21.02 26.58
CA ALA A 149 2.01 -21.45 27.98
C ALA A 149 1.18 -20.50 28.86
N LEU A 150 1.12 -19.20 28.54
CA LEU A 150 0.28 -18.24 29.25
C LEU A 150 -1.21 -18.38 28.91
N PHE A 151 -1.50 -18.88 27.70
CA PHE A 151 -2.86 -19.02 27.16
C PHE A 151 -3.36 -20.47 27.13
N SER A 152 -2.65 -21.40 27.78
CA SER A 152 -3.03 -22.81 27.85
C SER A 152 -3.34 -23.25 29.27
N ASP A 153 -4.26 -24.20 29.38
CA ASP A 153 -4.45 -24.99 30.59
C ASP A 153 -3.22 -25.90 30.81
N PRO A 154 -2.54 -25.88 31.97
CA PRO A 154 -1.36 -26.70 32.22
C PRO A 154 -1.62 -28.21 32.27
N GLU A 155 -2.84 -28.63 32.61
CA GLU A 155 -3.20 -30.04 32.73
C GLU A 155 -3.60 -30.61 31.37
N THR A 156 -4.45 -29.88 30.65
CA THR A 156 -5.00 -30.36 29.37
C THR A 156 -4.21 -29.91 28.14
N GLY A 157 -3.40 -28.85 28.26
CA GLY A 157 -2.68 -28.24 27.15
C GLY A 157 -3.58 -27.51 26.15
N ASN A 158 -4.88 -27.45 26.40
CA ASN A 158 -5.84 -26.78 25.53
C ASN A 158 -5.80 -25.27 25.75
N VAL A 159 -6.22 -24.54 24.72
CA VAL A 159 -6.37 -23.09 24.78
C VAL A 159 -7.36 -22.71 25.89
N LEU A 160 -6.90 -21.92 26.85
CA LEU A 160 -7.70 -21.41 27.94
C LEU A 160 -8.37 -20.10 27.50
N LYS A 161 -9.67 -20.19 27.22
CA LYS A 161 -10.48 -19.04 26.82
C LYS A 161 -11.12 -18.37 28.03
N GLY A 162 -11.30 -17.07 27.95
CA GLY A 162 -11.98 -16.28 28.98
C GLY A 162 -11.29 -14.94 29.22
N THR A 163 -11.63 -14.31 30.34
CA THR A 163 -11.12 -12.99 30.70
C THR A 163 -9.78 -13.11 31.40
N TYR A 164 -8.77 -12.43 30.86
CA TYR A 164 -7.46 -12.28 31.46
C TYR A 164 -7.35 -10.89 32.08
N ARG A 165 -6.67 -10.80 33.22
CA ARG A 165 -6.38 -9.52 33.88
C ARG A 165 -4.87 -9.32 33.98
N LEU A 166 -4.36 -8.34 33.25
CA LEU A 166 -2.97 -7.89 33.35
C LEU A 166 -2.87 -6.84 34.45
N ILE A 167 -2.07 -7.13 35.47
CA ILE A 167 -1.85 -6.25 36.62
C ILE A 167 -0.38 -5.83 36.62
N ILE A 168 -0.15 -4.53 36.60
CA ILE A 168 1.19 -3.95 36.61
C ILE A 168 1.28 -3.03 37.81
N THR A 169 2.08 -3.43 38.79
CA THR A 169 2.33 -2.63 39.99
C THR A 169 3.66 -1.91 39.85
N GLY A 170 3.62 -0.59 40.00
CA GLY A 170 4.78 0.28 39.88
C GLY A 170 5.06 1.06 41.16
N THR A 171 6.32 1.33 41.47
CA THR A 171 6.70 2.22 42.58
C THR A 171 7.72 3.24 42.09
N THR A 172 7.41 4.53 42.25
CA THR A 172 8.38 5.62 42.12
C THR A 172 8.93 5.99 43.49
N PHE A 173 10.15 6.52 43.57
CA PHE A 173 10.85 6.73 44.84
C PHE A 173 11.21 8.20 45.14
N GLU A 174 10.63 9.13 44.37
CA GLU A 174 10.84 10.57 44.52
C GLU A 174 9.61 11.38 44.07
N PRO A 175 9.41 12.61 44.60
CA PRO A 175 8.29 13.47 44.22
C PRO A 175 8.35 13.92 42.76
N GLY A 176 7.20 13.97 42.10
CA GLY A 176 7.07 14.38 40.71
C GLY A 176 7.51 13.32 39.70
N SER A 177 7.83 12.10 40.17
CA SER A 177 8.03 10.95 39.29
C SER A 177 6.73 10.27 38.92
N ASP A 178 6.63 9.92 37.65
CA ASP A 178 5.48 9.22 37.08
C ASP A 178 5.96 8.08 36.16
N MET A 179 5.07 7.11 35.94
CA MET A 179 5.27 6.04 34.97
C MET A 179 3.97 5.76 34.23
N ASP A 180 4.10 5.51 32.94
CA ASP A 180 3.04 5.07 32.06
C ASP A 180 3.45 3.78 31.37
N VAL A 181 2.44 2.98 31.04
CA VAL A 181 2.63 1.73 30.34
C VAL A 181 1.64 1.64 29.19
N GLU A 182 2.13 1.12 28.08
CA GLU A 182 1.35 0.72 26.93
C GLU A 182 1.51 -0.79 26.75
N PHE A 183 0.38 -1.49 26.78
CA PHE A 183 0.29 -2.91 26.48
C PHE A 183 -0.13 -3.12 25.03
N VAL A 184 0.67 -3.88 24.31
CA VAL A 184 0.44 -4.25 22.93
C VAL A 184 0.39 -5.76 22.82
N SER A 185 -0.74 -6.28 22.36
CA SER A 185 -0.92 -7.69 21.98
C SER A 185 -0.81 -7.79 20.46
N HIS A 186 0.25 -8.43 19.97
CA HIS A 186 0.41 -8.74 18.55
C HIS A 186 -0.39 -10.01 18.24
N GLY A 187 -1.61 -9.84 17.77
CA GLY A 187 -2.47 -10.94 17.33
C GLY A 187 -1.97 -11.62 16.05
N GLN A 188 -2.65 -12.69 15.68
CA GLN A 188 -2.44 -13.39 14.41
C GLN A 188 -3.11 -12.69 13.23
N VAL A 189 -4.09 -11.82 13.48
CA VAL A 189 -4.76 -11.01 12.46
C VAL A 189 -4.77 -9.53 12.84
N PHE A 190 -4.89 -8.66 11.84
CA PHE A 190 -4.86 -7.21 12.00
C PHE A 190 -5.70 -6.48 10.96
N GLY A 191 -6.54 -5.54 11.41
CA GLY A 191 -7.15 -4.53 10.55
C GLY A 191 -7.91 -5.06 9.32
N LEU A 192 -8.07 -4.19 8.32
CA LEU A 192 -8.82 -4.49 7.10
C LEU A 192 -8.00 -5.20 6.02
N ALA A 193 -6.70 -4.91 5.94
CA ALA A 193 -5.80 -5.43 4.90
C ALA A 193 -4.62 -6.24 5.46
N GLY A 194 -4.55 -6.40 6.79
CA GLY A 194 -3.40 -7.04 7.42
C GLY A 194 -2.14 -6.19 7.41
N THR A 195 -1.03 -6.82 7.76
CA THR A 195 0.29 -6.19 7.89
C THR A 195 1.34 -6.92 7.09
N ASP A 196 2.43 -6.22 6.77
CA ASP A 196 3.55 -6.82 6.06
C ASP A 196 4.73 -7.20 6.97
N HIS A 197 5.84 -7.59 6.35
CA HIS A 197 7.10 -7.93 7.03
C HIS A 197 7.66 -6.81 7.94
N ALA A 198 7.35 -5.55 7.62
CA ALA A 198 7.81 -4.36 8.32
C ALA A 198 6.75 -3.82 9.29
N ARG A 199 5.70 -4.60 9.59
CA ARG A 199 4.53 -4.23 10.43
C ARG A 199 3.63 -3.16 9.82
N ARG A 200 3.88 -2.73 8.58
CA ARG A 200 3.09 -1.67 7.93
C ARG A 200 1.67 -2.17 7.68
N ASP A 201 0.68 -1.36 8.03
CA ASP A 201 -0.70 -1.63 7.67
C ASP A 201 -0.86 -1.52 6.13
N LEU A 202 -1.26 -2.62 5.49
CA LEU A 202 -1.42 -2.68 4.04
C LEU A 202 -2.59 -1.83 3.52
N THR A 203 -3.51 -1.39 4.39
CA THR A 203 -4.61 -0.50 4.02
C THR A 203 -4.08 0.81 3.44
N LEU A 204 -2.98 1.32 4.00
CA LEU A 204 -2.33 2.54 3.54
C LEU A 204 -1.87 2.44 2.07
N PRO A 205 -0.95 1.54 1.68
CA PRO A 205 -0.48 1.46 0.31
C PRO A 205 -1.54 0.93 -0.67
N LEU A 206 -2.57 0.20 -0.22
CA LEU A 206 -3.70 -0.15 -1.08
C LEU A 206 -4.52 1.08 -1.46
N LEU A 207 -4.79 1.99 -0.51
CA LEU A 207 -5.48 3.25 -0.78
C LEU A 207 -4.63 4.22 -1.59
N TRP A 208 -3.37 4.43 -1.18
CA TRP A 208 -2.45 5.38 -1.81
C TRP A 208 -1.83 4.88 -3.13
N GLY A 209 -1.82 3.56 -3.37
CA GLY A 209 -1.45 3.01 -4.67
C GLY A 209 -2.45 3.37 -5.77
N ALA A 210 -3.73 3.57 -5.43
CA ALA A 210 -4.76 3.94 -6.41
C ALA A 210 -4.52 5.29 -7.12
N PRO A 211 -4.28 6.43 -6.43
CA PRO A 211 -3.97 7.69 -7.10
C PRO A 211 -2.65 7.62 -7.88
N VAL A 212 -1.64 6.91 -7.38
CA VAL A 212 -0.35 6.78 -8.08
C VAL A 212 -0.51 5.99 -9.38
N ALA A 213 -1.15 4.81 -9.32
CA ALA A 213 -1.43 3.97 -10.47
C ALA A 213 -2.27 4.74 -11.51
N LEU A 214 -3.38 5.36 -11.11
CA LEU A 214 -4.23 6.12 -12.02
C LEU A 214 -3.51 7.32 -12.62
N ALA A 215 -2.74 8.07 -11.83
CA ALA A 215 -1.97 9.21 -12.33
C ALA A 215 -0.95 8.76 -13.39
N PHE A 216 -0.19 7.70 -13.11
CA PHE A 216 0.75 7.14 -14.08
C PHE A 216 0.04 6.70 -15.37
N GLY A 217 -0.99 5.87 -15.24
CA GLY A 217 -1.73 5.34 -16.39
C GLY A 217 -2.38 6.43 -17.24
N LEU A 218 -3.02 7.42 -16.60
CA LEU A 218 -3.67 8.54 -17.29
C LEU A 218 -2.65 9.47 -17.95
N MET A 219 -1.57 9.85 -17.26
CA MET A 219 -0.55 10.75 -17.82
C MET A 219 0.15 10.11 -19.02
N VAL A 220 0.47 8.82 -18.95
CA VAL A 220 1.06 8.11 -20.09
C VAL A 220 0.04 7.97 -21.22
N ALA A 221 -1.19 7.55 -20.95
CA ALA A 221 -2.22 7.42 -21.99
C ALA A 221 -2.51 8.75 -22.70
N ILE A 222 -2.66 9.84 -21.95
CA ILE A 222 -2.90 11.18 -22.51
C ILE A 222 -1.66 11.67 -23.27
N GLY A 223 -0.48 11.61 -22.65
CA GLY A 223 0.76 12.11 -23.22
C GLY A 223 1.10 11.42 -24.54
N THR A 224 1.01 10.09 -24.57
CA THR A 224 1.26 9.30 -25.78
C THR A 224 0.22 9.57 -26.86
N THR A 225 -1.08 9.46 -26.54
CA THR A 225 -2.16 9.64 -27.52
C THR A 225 -2.11 11.02 -28.18
N VAL A 226 -1.91 12.08 -27.39
CA VAL A 226 -1.85 13.46 -27.90
C VAL A 226 -0.62 13.67 -28.78
N LEU A 227 0.57 13.24 -28.33
CA LEU A 227 1.81 13.42 -29.08
C LEU A 227 1.81 12.62 -30.39
N THR A 228 1.42 11.34 -30.32
CA THR A 228 1.29 10.47 -31.49
C THR A 228 0.31 11.05 -32.51
N MET A 229 -0.85 11.55 -32.07
CA MET A 229 -1.83 12.18 -32.96
C MET A 229 -1.25 13.43 -33.63
N VAL A 230 -0.64 14.34 -32.87
CA VAL A 230 -0.07 15.58 -33.40
C VAL A 230 1.02 15.26 -34.42
N ILE A 231 1.93 14.34 -34.10
CA ILE A 231 3.01 13.93 -34.99
C ILE A 231 2.46 13.29 -36.27
N ALA A 232 1.48 12.39 -36.17
CA ALA A 232 0.86 11.77 -37.33
C ALA A 232 0.11 12.79 -38.21
N ALA A 233 -0.62 13.74 -37.61
CA ALA A 233 -1.34 14.78 -38.34
C ALA A 233 -0.38 15.72 -39.08
N VAL A 234 0.70 16.15 -38.41
CA VAL A 234 1.74 17.00 -38.98
C VAL A 234 2.46 16.28 -40.12
N GLY A 235 2.92 15.04 -39.90
CA GLY A 235 3.57 14.23 -40.93
C GLY A 235 2.70 14.06 -42.16
N THR A 236 1.45 13.64 -41.97
CA THR A 236 0.50 13.42 -43.07
C THR A 236 0.16 14.72 -43.81
N TRP A 237 0.01 15.83 -43.09
CA TRP A 237 -0.30 17.13 -43.69
C TRP A 237 0.80 17.62 -44.62
N TYR A 238 2.03 17.68 -44.12
CA TYR A 238 3.17 18.19 -44.90
C TYR A 238 3.64 17.19 -45.97
N SER A 239 3.41 15.90 -45.79
CA SER A 239 3.83 14.84 -46.72
C SER A 239 5.35 14.86 -46.98
N GLY A 240 5.80 14.11 -47.99
CA GLY A 240 7.17 14.10 -48.46
C GLY A 240 8.17 13.60 -47.41
N TRP A 241 9.31 14.29 -47.31
CA TRP A 241 10.42 13.84 -46.46
C TRP A 241 10.08 13.78 -44.96
N LEU A 242 9.19 14.66 -44.48
CA LEU A 242 8.81 14.69 -43.06
C LEU A 242 7.97 13.48 -42.68
N ASP A 243 6.99 13.13 -43.54
CA ASP A 243 6.19 11.92 -43.37
C ASP A 243 7.08 10.68 -43.41
N GLU A 244 7.97 10.60 -44.41
CA GLU A 244 8.93 9.51 -44.57
C GLU A 244 9.83 9.38 -43.33
N LEU A 245 10.37 10.47 -42.79
CA LEU A 245 11.18 10.44 -41.58
C LEU A 245 10.39 9.89 -40.38
N ILE A 246 9.14 10.31 -40.20
CA ILE A 246 8.27 9.81 -39.13
C ILE A 246 8.00 8.30 -39.31
N GLN A 247 7.77 7.84 -40.55
CA GLN A 247 7.61 6.41 -40.84
C GLN A 247 8.87 5.63 -40.48
N ARG A 248 10.07 6.10 -40.89
CA ARG A 248 11.34 5.43 -40.58
C ARG A 248 11.62 5.35 -39.08
N ILE A 249 11.38 6.43 -38.33
CA ILE A 249 11.51 6.41 -36.86
C ILE A 249 10.53 5.40 -36.26
N THR A 250 9.30 5.33 -36.78
CA THR A 250 8.27 4.37 -36.33
C THR A 250 8.68 2.94 -36.60
N GLU A 251 9.16 2.63 -37.81
CA GLU A 251 9.67 1.31 -38.18
C GLU A 251 10.80 0.86 -37.25
N VAL A 252 11.76 1.74 -36.97
CA VAL A 252 12.86 1.45 -36.02
C VAL A 252 12.32 1.21 -34.62
N ASN A 253 11.42 2.07 -34.12
CA ASN A 253 10.90 1.96 -32.77
C ASN A 253 10.07 0.68 -32.56
N LEU A 254 9.33 0.21 -33.57
CA LEU A 254 8.56 -1.03 -33.52
C LEU A 254 9.43 -2.30 -33.35
N VAL A 255 10.70 -2.24 -33.75
CA VAL A 255 11.64 -3.36 -33.60
C VAL A 255 12.30 -3.35 -32.21
N LEU A 256 12.26 -2.23 -31.49
CA LEU A 256 12.88 -2.10 -30.18
C LEU A 256 12.10 -2.87 -29.10
N PRO A 257 12.78 -3.61 -28.20
CA PRO A 257 12.12 -4.33 -27.12
C PRO A 257 11.70 -3.36 -26.00
N PHE A 258 10.46 -2.86 -26.09
CA PHE A 258 9.92 -1.83 -25.19
C PHE A 258 10.18 -2.11 -23.70
N PHE A 259 9.84 -3.31 -23.22
CA PHE A 259 10.00 -3.65 -21.80
C PHE A 259 11.49 -3.74 -21.41
N ALA A 260 12.35 -4.25 -22.28
CA ALA A 260 13.79 -4.34 -22.00
C ALA A 260 14.46 -2.97 -21.91
N LEU A 261 14.03 -1.99 -22.73
CA LEU A 261 14.50 -0.61 -22.62
C LEU A 261 14.12 0.03 -21.28
N LEU A 262 12.89 -0.18 -20.82
CA LEU A 262 12.46 0.30 -19.50
C LEU A 262 13.23 -0.38 -18.37
N ILE A 263 13.54 -1.68 -18.50
CA ILE A 263 14.42 -2.39 -17.57
C ILE A 263 15.80 -1.76 -17.52
N MET A 264 16.39 -1.49 -18.68
CA MET A 264 17.71 -0.87 -18.78
C MET A 264 17.74 0.52 -18.12
N ILE A 265 16.72 1.35 -18.36
CA ILE A 265 16.59 2.68 -17.74
C ILE A 265 16.42 2.56 -16.23
N GLY A 266 15.52 1.69 -15.75
CA GLY A 266 15.29 1.47 -14.33
C GLY A 266 16.53 0.94 -13.59
N THR A 267 17.33 0.12 -14.27
CA THR A 267 18.52 -0.53 -13.69
C THR A 267 19.74 0.39 -13.69
N PHE A 268 20.01 1.06 -14.81
CA PHE A 268 21.26 1.81 -15.00
C PHE A 268 21.13 3.32 -14.82
N TYR A 269 19.92 3.87 -14.87
CA TYR A 269 19.72 5.33 -14.82
C TYR A 269 18.94 5.77 -13.58
N SER A 270 17.66 5.42 -13.46
CA SER A 270 16.86 5.81 -12.29
C SER A 270 15.56 5.02 -12.19
N ARG A 271 15.17 4.67 -10.96
CA ARG A 271 13.87 4.06 -10.61
C ARG A 271 12.79 5.10 -10.26
N SER A 272 13.07 6.39 -10.45
CA SER A 272 12.08 7.45 -10.22
C SER A 272 10.86 7.24 -11.11
N ILE A 273 9.66 7.31 -10.51
CA ILE A 273 8.41 7.15 -11.26
C ILE A 273 8.31 8.15 -12.43
N TRP A 274 8.85 9.35 -12.26
CA TRP A 274 8.82 10.42 -13.27
C TRP A 274 9.74 10.13 -14.46
N VAL A 275 10.89 9.49 -14.20
CA VAL A 275 11.82 9.07 -15.24
C VAL A 275 11.20 7.93 -16.05
N ILE A 276 10.64 6.93 -15.38
CA ILE A 276 9.96 5.81 -16.03
C ILE A 276 8.74 6.31 -16.81
N LEU A 277 7.95 7.23 -16.25
CA LEU A 277 6.80 7.87 -16.93
C LEU A 277 7.26 8.57 -18.21
N THR A 278 8.30 9.40 -18.14
CA THR A 278 8.80 10.16 -19.29
C THR A 278 9.35 9.22 -20.37
N ALA A 279 10.14 8.22 -19.97
CA ALA A 279 10.67 7.21 -20.89
C ALA A 279 9.54 6.42 -21.56
N THR A 280 8.53 6.02 -20.79
CA THR A 280 7.35 5.30 -21.30
C THR A 280 6.60 6.15 -22.33
N ILE A 281 6.40 7.45 -22.05
CA ILE A 281 5.78 8.36 -23.02
C ILE A 281 6.61 8.41 -24.30
N LEU A 282 7.90 8.73 -24.21
CA LEU A 282 8.78 8.91 -25.39
C LEU A 282 8.85 7.66 -26.27
N LEU A 283 9.02 6.48 -25.66
CA LEU A 283 9.07 5.20 -26.37
C LEU A 283 7.72 4.81 -27.00
N SER A 284 6.61 5.31 -26.46
CA SER A 284 5.25 5.00 -26.92
C SER A 284 4.71 6.02 -27.93
N ILE A 285 5.48 7.05 -28.30
CA ILE A 285 5.08 8.03 -29.34
C ILE A 285 5.01 7.34 -30.71
N PHE A 286 6.08 6.65 -31.10
CA PHE A 286 6.29 6.11 -32.43
C PHE A 286 5.85 4.65 -32.51
N THR A 287 4.54 4.41 -32.33
CA THR A 287 3.95 3.06 -32.32
C THR A 287 3.08 2.84 -33.56
N GLY A 288 2.48 1.65 -33.69
CA GLY A 288 1.54 1.33 -34.77
C GLY A 288 0.36 2.30 -34.87
N ALA A 289 0.04 3.03 -33.80
CA ALA A 289 -0.96 4.09 -33.81
C ALA A 289 -0.63 5.21 -34.83
N ILE A 290 0.66 5.54 -35.06
CA ILE A 290 1.06 6.49 -36.12
C ILE A 290 0.57 6.02 -37.50
N LEU A 291 0.75 4.73 -37.81
CA LEU A 291 0.35 4.14 -39.08
C LEU A 291 -1.17 4.23 -39.28
N GLY A 292 -1.93 3.89 -38.23
CA GLY A 292 -3.39 3.96 -38.25
C GLY A 292 -3.90 5.39 -38.39
N TYR A 293 -3.36 6.34 -37.63
CA TYR A 293 -3.74 7.75 -37.73
C TYR A 293 -3.39 8.34 -39.09
N ARG A 294 -2.23 7.99 -39.65
CA ARG A 294 -1.83 8.41 -41.00
C ARG A 294 -2.82 7.96 -42.06
N ALA A 295 -3.25 6.70 -42.03
CA ALA A 295 -4.22 6.17 -42.99
C ALA A 295 -5.52 6.99 -42.99
N ILE A 296 -6.01 7.37 -41.80
CA ILE A 296 -7.23 8.17 -41.66
C ILE A 296 -6.97 9.63 -42.08
N PHE A 297 -5.83 10.21 -41.70
CA PHE A 297 -5.50 11.58 -42.07
C PHE A 297 -5.28 11.76 -43.57
N LEU A 298 -4.77 10.76 -44.29
CA LEU A 298 -4.68 10.79 -45.76
C LEU A 298 -6.07 10.91 -46.38
N GLN A 299 -7.03 10.08 -45.92
CA GLN A 299 -8.42 10.15 -46.37
C GLN A 299 -9.06 11.51 -46.05
N VAL A 300 -8.82 12.04 -44.85
CA VAL A 300 -9.33 13.35 -44.43
C VAL A 300 -8.71 14.48 -45.26
N LYS A 301 -7.41 14.42 -45.55
CA LYS A 301 -6.67 15.45 -46.31
C LYS A 301 -7.20 15.61 -47.73
N GLU A 302 -7.71 14.55 -48.34
CA GLU A 302 -8.30 14.53 -49.70
C GLU A 302 -9.79 14.90 -49.73
N SER A 303 -10.39 15.27 -48.60
CA SER A 303 -11.81 15.62 -48.55
C SER A 303 -12.13 17.03 -49.07
N MET A 304 -13.29 17.20 -49.71
CA MET A 304 -13.73 18.47 -50.31
C MET A 304 -13.79 19.63 -49.31
N TYR A 305 -14.10 19.38 -48.04
CA TYR A 305 -14.17 20.44 -47.02
C TYR A 305 -12.79 21.00 -46.66
N ILE A 306 -11.73 20.18 -46.77
CA ILE A 306 -10.35 20.63 -46.59
C ILE A 306 -9.91 21.48 -47.79
N GLU A 307 -10.31 21.12 -49.00
CA GLU A 307 -10.07 21.94 -50.20
C GLU A 307 -10.79 23.27 -50.12
N ALA A 308 -12.06 23.28 -49.72
CA ALA A 308 -12.82 24.50 -49.50
C ALA A 308 -12.15 25.39 -48.42
N ALA A 309 -11.73 24.82 -47.29
CA ALA A 309 -11.02 25.56 -46.25
C ALA A 309 -9.72 26.20 -46.78
N LYS A 310 -8.97 25.50 -47.65
CA LYS A 310 -7.79 26.06 -48.32
C LYS A 310 -8.15 27.21 -49.27
N ALA A 311 -9.21 27.08 -50.06
CA ALA A 311 -9.69 28.14 -50.94
C ALA A 311 -10.11 29.42 -50.17
N TYR A 312 -10.64 29.26 -48.96
CA TYR A 312 -10.95 30.36 -48.03
C TYR A 312 -9.72 30.92 -47.28
N GLY A 313 -8.50 30.50 -47.62
CA GLY A 313 -7.26 31.02 -47.03
C GLY A 313 -6.95 30.48 -45.62
N ALA A 314 -7.48 29.32 -45.24
CA ALA A 314 -7.09 28.70 -43.97
C ALA A 314 -5.59 28.33 -43.97
N SER A 315 -4.86 28.77 -42.94
CA SER A 315 -3.45 28.42 -42.78
C SER A 315 -3.25 26.94 -42.48
N ASN A 316 -2.07 26.39 -42.80
CA ASN A 316 -1.69 25.00 -42.52
C ASN A 316 -1.94 24.61 -41.05
N ARG A 317 -1.56 25.49 -40.10
CA ARG A 317 -1.80 25.28 -38.66
C ARG A 317 -3.29 25.20 -38.37
N ARG A 318 -4.10 26.09 -38.95
CA ARG A 318 -5.56 26.06 -38.79
C ARG A 318 -6.12 24.75 -39.34
N ILE A 319 -5.65 24.27 -40.48
CA ILE A 319 -6.10 23.01 -41.08
C ILE A 319 -5.79 21.83 -40.16
N ILE A 320 -4.57 21.72 -39.65
CA ILE A 320 -4.17 20.62 -38.75
C ILE A 320 -5.01 20.61 -37.47
N PHE A 321 -5.07 21.74 -36.74
CA PHE A 321 -5.66 21.76 -35.39
C PHE A 321 -7.18 21.97 -35.36
N VAL A 322 -7.78 22.51 -36.42
CA VAL A 322 -9.22 22.79 -36.47
C VAL A 322 -9.96 21.77 -37.35
N TYR A 323 -9.31 21.16 -38.33
CA TYR A 323 -9.98 20.27 -39.28
C TYR A 323 -9.50 18.82 -39.24
N LEU A 324 -8.18 18.55 -39.19
CA LEU A 324 -7.67 17.17 -39.15
C LEU A 324 -7.84 16.56 -37.76
N ILE A 325 -7.19 17.14 -36.74
CA ILE A 325 -7.17 16.60 -35.38
C ILE A 325 -8.59 16.44 -34.80
N PRO A 326 -9.48 17.44 -34.86
CA PRO A 326 -10.82 17.31 -34.29
C PRO A 326 -11.66 16.19 -34.90
N ARG A 327 -11.39 15.83 -36.17
CA ARG A 327 -12.07 14.71 -36.85
C ARG A 327 -11.74 13.36 -36.22
N MET A 328 -10.58 13.23 -35.58
CA MET A 328 -10.12 12.00 -34.94
C MET A 328 -10.56 11.86 -33.49
N ILE A 329 -10.93 12.95 -32.82
CA ILE A 329 -11.29 12.93 -31.38
C ILE A 329 -12.29 11.83 -31.01
N PRO A 330 -13.38 11.58 -31.78
CA PRO A 330 -14.33 10.50 -31.46
C PRO A 330 -13.68 9.11 -31.42
N LEU A 331 -12.67 8.85 -32.25
CA LEU A 331 -11.94 7.57 -32.27
C LEU A 331 -10.88 7.47 -31.16
N LEU A 332 -10.38 8.63 -30.70
CA LEU A 332 -9.30 8.70 -29.71
C LEU A 332 -9.80 8.51 -28.28
N ILE A 333 -10.99 9.00 -27.96
CA ILE A 333 -11.53 8.93 -26.59
C ILE A 333 -11.63 7.48 -26.10
N PRO A 334 -12.24 6.53 -26.85
CA PRO A 334 -12.29 5.13 -26.42
C PRO A 334 -10.89 4.50 -26.33
N SER A 335 -10.03 4.77 -27.32
CA SER A 335 -8.65 4.24 -27.36
C SER A 335 -7.80 4.70 -26.17
N LEU A 336 -7.91 5.98 -25.80
CA LEU A 336 -7.22 6.56 -24.65
C LEU A 336 -7.68 5.88 -23.36
N VAL A 337 -8.98 5.72 -23.17
CA VAL A 337 -9.55 5.07 -21.97
C VAL A 337 -9.09 3.62 -21.86
N GLN A 338 -9.05 2.89 -22.98
CA GLN A 338 -8.56 1.51 -23.03
C GLN A 338 -7.04 1.39 -22.79
N ALA A 339 -6.27 2.44 -23.09
CA ALA A 339 -4.83 2.45 -22.87
C ALA A 339 -4.44 2.62 -21.39
N VAL A 340 -5.29 3.27 -20.57
CA VAL A 340 -4.98 3.57 -19.17
C VAL A 340 -4.64 2.31 -18.37
N PRO A 341 -5.45 1.23 -18.37
CA PRO A 341 -5.10 0.00 -17.67
C PRO A 341 -3.77 -0.59 -18.12
N ALA A 342 -3.48 -0.59 -19.42
CA ALA A 342 -2.23 -1.16 -19.94
C ALA A 342 -1.00 -0.48 -19.31
N PHE A 343 -1.04 0.85 -19.15
CA PHE A 343 0.04 1.60 -18.49
C PHE A 343 0.02 1.47 -16.96
N VAL A 344 -1.13 1.28 -16.33
CA VAL A 344 -1.22 0.89 -14.91
C VAL A 344 -0.53 -0.46 -14.68
N PHE A 345 -0.85 -1.46 -15.50
CA PHE A 345 -0.22 -2.78 -15.43
C PHE A 345 1.27 -2.73 -15.76
N LEU A 346 1.70 -1.85 -16.66
CA LEU A 346 3.11 -1.63 -16.97
C LEU A 346 3.89 -1.16 -15.73
N GLU A 347 3.40 -0.12 -15.04
CA GLU A 347 4.03 0.36 -13.80
C GLU A 347 4.10 -0.74 -12.75
N ALA A 348 2.98 -1.44 -12.53
CA ALA A 348 2.93 -2.53 -11.57
C ALA A 348 3.91 -3.66 -11.94
N SER A 349 4.04 -4.00 -13.23
CA SER A 349 4.95 -5.04 -13.72
C SER A 349 6.42 -4.66 -13.49
N LEU A 350 6.78 -3.39 -13.77
CA LEU A 350 8.12 -2.87 -13.49
C LEU A 350 8.41 -2.87 -11.98
N ALA A 351 7.43 -2.48 -11.17
CA ALA A 351 7.57 -2.51 -9.72
C ALA A 351 7.75 -3.93 -9.16
N VAL A 352 7.01 -4.91 -9.67
CA VAL A 352 7.13 -6.33 -9.29
C VAL A 352 8.53 -6.89 -9.53
N ILE A 353 9.21 -6.48 -10.61
CA ILE A 353 10.60 -6.87 -10.90
C ILE A 353 11.65 -6.01 -10.20
N GLY A 354 11.24 -5.12 -9.29
CA GLY A 354 12.13 -4.30 -8.46
C GLY A 354 12.56 -2.97 -9.06
N LEU A 355 11.91 -2.53 -10.14
CA LEU A 355 12.17 -1.27 -10.84
C LEU A 355 11.15 -0.17 -10.53
N GLY A 356 10.28 -0.40 -9.54
CA GLY A 356 9.32 0.58 -9.06
C GLY A 356 10.00 1.69 -8.25
N ASP A 357 9.27 2.79 -8.07
CA ASP A 357 9.74 3.91 -7.26
C ASP A 357 9.95 3.48 -5.80
N PRO A 358 11.13 3.75 -5.20
CA PRO A 358 11.42 3.30 -3.84
C PRO A 358 10.73 4.13 -2.75
N ILE A 359 10.17 5.30 -3.10
CA ILE A 359 9.58 6.25 -2.16
C ILE A 359 8.06 6.09 -2.14
N LEU A 360 7.43 5.89 -3.30
CA LEU A 360 5.98 5.86 -3.42
C LEU A 360 5.38 4.50 -3.04
N PRO A 361 4.24 4.48 -2.32
CA PRO A 361 3.45 3.27 -2.18
C PRO A 361 2.71 2.97 -3.49
N THR A 362 3.12 1.91 -4.20
CA THR A 362 2.42 1.43 -5.41
C THR A 362 1.94 -0.01 -5.24
N TRP A 363 0.90 -0.40 -5.97
CA TRP A 363 0.39 -1.77 -5.88
C TRP A 363 1.41 -2.81 -6.34
N GLY A 364 2.17 -2.50 -7.41
CA GLY A 364 3.26 -3.37 -7.82
C GLY A 364 4.37 -3.47 -6.79
N LYS A 365 4.65 -2.40 -6.03
CA LYS A 365 5.61 -2.41 -4.93
C LYS A 365 5.17 -3.30 -3.77
N ILE A 366 3.87 -3.33 -3.44
CA ILE A 366 3.31 -4.27 -2.44
C ILE A 366 3.56 -5.72 -2.88
N ILE A 367 3.27 -6.04 -4.14
CA ILE A 367 3.48 -7.39 -4.69
C ILE A 367 4.96 -7.74 -4.71
N GLN A 368 5.84 -6.79 -5.05
CA GLN A 368 7.29 -6.98 -5.01
C GLN A 368 7.78 -7.31 -3.60
N ASP A 369 7.34 -6.56 -2.59
CA ASP A 369 7.71 -6.79 -1.20
C ASP A 369 7.20 -8.17 -0.73
N ALA A 370 6.00 -8.58 -1.15
CA ALA A 370 5.45 -9.91 -0.88
C ALA A 370 6.30 -11.03 -1.51
N GLN A 371 6.67 -10.89 -2.79
CA GLN A 371 7.53 -11.86 -3.49
C GLN A 371 8.91 -11.97 -2.85
N SER A 372 9.52 -10.82 -2.53
CA SER A 372 10.87 -10.75 -1.94
C SER A 372 10.94 -11.38 -0.55
N ASN A 373 9.80 -11.45 0.16
CA ASN A 373 9.68 -12.07 1.49
C ASN A 373 9.15 -13.52 1.45
N GLY A 374 8.92 -14.07 0.25
CA GLY A 374 8.40 -15.43 0.08
C GLY A 374 6.97 -15.60 0.59
N ALA A 375 6.15 -14.54 0.52
CA ALA A 375 4.80 -14.49 1.09
C ALA A 375 3.92 -15.68 0.66
N LEU A 376 3.92 -16.02 -0.64
CA LEU A 376 3.11 -17.12 -1.18
C LEU A 376 3.55 -18.49 -0.65
N PHE A 377 4.85 -18.71 -0.43
CA PHE A 377 5.38 -19.95 0.14
C PHE A 377 5.07 -20.09 1.63
N LYS A 378 4.89 -18.97 2.33
CA LYS A 378 4.55 -18.90 3.75
C LYS A 378 3.04 -18.86 4.02
N GLY A 379 2.20 -18.86 2.97
CA GLY A 379 0.74 -18.77 3.10
C GLY A 379 0.16 -17.37 3.30
N TYR A 380 0.98 -16.31 3.16
CA TYR A 380 0.55 -14.91 3.28
C TYR A 380 -0.08 -14.40 1.98
N TYR A 381 -1.14 -15.08 1.52
CA TYR A 381 -1.77 -14.82 0.22
C TYR A 381 -2.41 -13.43 0.11
N TYR A 382 -2.95 -12.90 1.22
CA TYR A 382 -3.58 -11.57 1.28
C TYR A 382 -2.68 -10.47 0.70
N TRP A 383 -1.39 -10.53 0.99
CA TRP A 383 -0.39 -9.54 0.59
C TRP A 383 -0.24 -9.42 -0.94
N VAL A 384 -0.55 -10.47 -1.70
CA VAL A 384 -0.54 -10.45 -3.17
C VAL A 384 -1.95 -10.29 -3.75
N LEU A 385 -2.94 -10.97 -3.17
CA LEU A 385 -4.29 -11.02 -3.71
C LEU A 385 -5.01 -9.67 -3.63
N GLU A 386 -4.81 -8.91 -2.55
CA GLU A 386 -5.43 -7.60 -2.38
C GLU A 386 -5.00 -6.57 -3.44
N PRO A 387 -3.70 -6.28 -3.66
CA PRO A 387 -3.29 -5.36 -4.72
C PRO A 387 -3.62 -5.90 -6.13
N ALA A 388 -3.56 -7.23 -6.34
CA ALA A 388 -3.97 -7.83 -7.60
C ALA A 388 -5.47 -7.64 -7.90
N ALA A 389 -6.33 -7.77 -6.88
CA ALA A 389 -7.76 -7.51 -7.00
C ALA A 389 -8.03 -6.04 -7.38
N LEU A 390 -7.31 -5.09 -6.78
CA LEU A 390 -7.45 -3.67 -7.14
C LEU A 390 -6.98 -3.36 -8.56
N LEU A 391 -5.90 -4.00 -9.02
CA LEU A 391 -5.46 -3.92 -10.42
C LEU A 391 -6.52 -4.47 -11.38
N MET A 392 -7.10 -5.64 -11.07
CA MET A 392 -8.17 -6.25 -11.88
C MET A 392 -9.43 -5.38 -11.92
N VAL A 393 -9.88 -4.87 -10.77
CA VAL A 393 -11.07 -3.99 -10.70
C VAL A 393 -10.84 -2.70 -11.48
N THR A 394 -9.65 -2.10 -11.36
CA THR A 394 -9.27 -0.93 -12.17
C THR A 394 -9.31 -1.25 -13.66
N GLY A 395 -8.69 -2.35 -14.09
CA GLY A 395 -8.70 -2.78 -15.48
C GLY A 395 -10.12 -3.01 -16.02
N LEU A 396 -10.96 -3.69 -15.25
CA LEU A 396 -12.36 -3.95 -15.60
C LEU A 396 -13.17 -2.65 -15.72
N ALA A 397 -13.00 -1.72 -14.77
CA ALA A 397 -13.71 -0.44 -14.78
C ALA A 397 -13.42 0.38 -16.04
N PHE A 398 -12.14 0.47 -16.43
CA PHE A 398 -11.73 1.16 -17.65
C PHE A 398 -12.10 0.40 -18.93
N ALA A 399 -12.09 -0.93 -18.92
CA ALA A 399 -12.55 -1.74 -20.05
C ALA A 399 -14.05 -1.49 -20.32
N VAL A 400 -14.89 -1.58 -19.29
CA VAL A 400 -16.33 -1.31 -19.40
C VAL A 400 -16.60 0.14 -19.84
N LEU A 401 -15.88 1.11 -19.27
CA LEU A 401 -15.96 2.51 -19.69
C LEU A 401 -15.56 2.68 -21.16
N GLY A 402 -14.47 2.03 -21.59
CA GLY A 402 -14.00 2.04 -22.97
C GLY A 402 -15.05 1.50 -23.94
N PHE A 403 -15.70 0.37 -23.62
CA PHE A 403 -16.78 -0.19 -24.44
C PHE A 403 -18.00 0.73 -24.51
N ALA A 404 -18.40 1.32 -23.38
CA ALA A 404 -19.53 2.26 -23.36
C ALA A 404 -19.24 3.50 -24.22
N LEU A 405 -18.03 4.06 -24.13
CA LEU A 405 -17.61 5.20 -24.94
C LEU A 405 -17.52 4.83 -26.42
N ASP A 406 -16.98 3.65 -26.76
CA ASP A 406 -16.92 3.20 -28.16
C ASP A 406 -18.31 3.11 -28.78
N ARG A 407 -19.31 2.60 -28.06
CA ARG A 407 -20.71 2.59 -28.55
C ARG A 407 -21.28 3.99 -28.79
N ILE A 408 -20.90 4.97 -27.99
CA ILE A 408 -21.39 6.36 -28.11
C ILE A 408 -20.71 7.08 -29.27
N PHE A 409 -19.38 6.92 -29.39
CA PHE A 409 -18.56 7.70 -30.32
C PHE A 409 -18.35 7.03 -31.68
N ASN A 410 -18.51 5.71 -31.79
CA ASN A 410 -18.34 4.99 -33.03
C ASN A 410 -19.65 5.00 -33.85
N PRO A 411 -19.72 5.78 -34.95
CA PRO A 411 -20.93 5.90 -35.74
C PRO A 411 -21.32 4.60 -36.45
N ARG A 412 -20.40 3.62 -36.58
CA ARG A 412 -20.70 2.31 -37.18
C ARG A 412 -21.44 1.36 -36.24
N LEU A 413 -21.39 1.61 -34.93
CA LEU A 413 -22.03 0.80 -33.89
C LEU A 413 -23.39 1.38 -33.42
N ARG A 414 -23.78 2.54 -33.97
CA ARG A 414 -25.14 3.05 -33.83
C ARG A 414 -26.02 2.26 -34.79
N GLU A 415 -26.66 1.20 -34.29
CA GLU A 415 -27.79 0.58 -34.98
C GLU A 415 -28.83 1.66 -35.29
N VAL A 416 -29.29 1.68 -36.54
CA VAL A 416 -30.38 2.55 -37.03
C VAL A 416 -31.68 2.17 -36.36
#